data_AF-A0AAT9HC78-F1
#
_entry.id   AF-A0AAT9HC78-F1
#
_cell.length_a   1.000
_cell.length_b   1.000
_cell.length_c   1.000
_cell.angle_alpha   90.00
_cell.angle_beta   90.00
_cell.angle_gamma   90.00
#
_symmetry.space_group_name_H-M   'P 1'
#
loop_
_entity.id
_entity.type
_entity.pdbx_description
1 polymer ?
#
loop_
_entity_poly.entity_id
_entity_poly.type
_entity_poly.pdbx_seq_one_letter_code
_entity_poly.pdbx_strand_id
1 'polypeptide(L)'
;MHAVPQVVQAVKELDAIDGVDVIIVARGGGSVEDLLPFSDEQLVRAVAACRTPVVSAIGHEPDNPLLDHVADLRASTPTDAAKKVVPDVGEEYERVRMLRDRARRCVQGLLDREERGLAHTLARPSIQDPHRMLDARAQEVTALLERGRRTLRHQLDRADSELTHTHARVVALSPPRR
;
A
#
# COMPACT_ATOMS: atom_id res chain seq x y z
N MET A 1 -19.18 -36.49 -45.95
CA MET A 1 -18.22 -37.42 -45.29
C MET A 1 -16.86 -36.76 -44.97
N HIS A 2 -16.74 -35.43 -44.86
CA HIS A 2 -15.46 -34.75 -44.62
C HIS A 2 -15.33 -34.05 -43.26
N ALA A 3 -16.34 -34.13 -42.39
CA ALA A 3 -16.36 -33.39 -41.13
C ALA A 3 -15.26 -33.85 -40.15
N VAL A 4 -15.11 -35.17 -39.94
CA VAL A 4 -14.12 -35.70 -38.99
C VAL A 4 -12.69 -35.29 -39.33
N PRO A 5 -12.16 -35.50 -40.56
CA PRO A 5 -10.79 -35.09 -40.88
C PRO A 5 -10.55 -33.59 -40.75
N GLN A 6 -11.55 -32.76 -41.07
CA GLN A 6 -11.46 -31.31 -40.95
C GLN A 6 -11.38 -30.86 -39.50
N VAL A 7 -12.23 -31.40 -38.62
CA VAL A 7 -12.21 -31.05 -37.19
C VAL A 7 -10.93 -31.55 -36.53
N VAL A 8 -10.48 -32.77 -36.85
CA VAL A 8 -9.20 -33.30 -36.35
C VAL A 8 -8.04 -32.39 -36.74
N GLN A 9 -8.00 -31.94 -37.99
CA GLN A 9 -6.95 -31.04 -38.47
C GLN A 9 -7.01 -29.69 -37.75
N ALA A 10 -8.19 -29.09 -37.61
CA ALA A 10 -8.35 -27.82 -36.91
C ALA A 10 -7.95 -27.89 -35.43
N VAL A 11 -8.32 -28.98 -34.73
CA VAL A 11 -7.93 -29.20 -33.33
C VAL A 11 -6.41 -29.29 -33.21
N LYS A 12 -5.74 -30.05 -34.08
CA LYS A 12 -4.28 -30.17 -34.10
C LYS A 12 -3.58 -28.85 -34.42
N GLU A 13 -4.13 -28.07 -35.34
CA GLU A 13 -3.60 -26.75 -35.67
C GLU A 13 -3.70 -25.80 -34.48
N LEU A 14 -4.84 -25.75 -33.80
CA LEU A 14 -5.02 -24.92 -32.60
C LEU A 14 -4.13 -25.36 -31.44
N ASP A 15 -3.98 -26.67 -31.22
CA ASP A 15 -3.11 -27.23 -30.18
C ASP A 15 -1.62 -26.92 -30.40
N ALA A 16 -1.23 -26.66 -31.66
CA ALA A 16 0.14 -26.31 -32.03
C ALA A 16 0.45 -24.80 -31.94
N ILE A 17 -0.56 -23.94 -31.72
CA ILE A 17 -0.36 -22.48 -31.64
C ILE A 17 -0.05 -22.09 -30.19
N ASP A 18 1.16 -21.59 -29.97
CA ASP A 18 1.54 -20.95 -28.70
C ASP A 18 0.65 -19.72 -28.45
N GLY A 19 -0.05 -19.69 -27.30
CA GLY A 19 -0.95 -18.60 -26.90
C GLY A 19 -2.44 -18.91 -27.05
N VAL A 20 -2.82 -20.11 -27.52
CA VAL A 20 -4.19 -20.59 -27.38
C VAL A 20 -4.35 -21.18 -25.97
N ASP A 21 -5.16 -20.53 -25.13
CA ASP A 21 -5.38 -20.98 -23.74
C ASP A 21 -6.37 -22.14 -23.64
N VAL A 22 -7.29 -22.26 -24.61
CA VAL A 22 -8.40 -23.22 -24.60
C VAL A 22 -8.97 -23.42 -26.01
N ILE A 23 -9.38 -24.65 -26.30
CA ILE A 23 -10.03 -25.02 -27.56
C ILE A 23 -11.49 -25.39 -27.26
N ILE A 24 -12.45 -24.78 -27.96
CA ILE A 24 -13.87 -25.13 -27.82
C ILE A 24 -14.31 -25.88 -29.07
N VAL A 25 -14.70 -27.15 -28.90
CA VAL A 25 -15.33 -27.93 -29.97
C VAL A 25 -16.83 -27.74 -29.84
N ALA A 26 -17.38 -26.90 -30.70
CA ALA A 26 -18.78 -26.52 -30.68
C ALA A 26 -19.56 -27.11 -31.85
N ARG A 27 -20.83 -27.41 -31.61
CA ARG A 27 -21.82 -27.70 -32.64
C ARG A 27 -22.97 -26.71 -32.54
N GLY A 28 -23.50 -26.27 -33.67
CA GLY A 28 -24.75 -25.52 -33.72
C GLY A 28 -25.98 -26.42 -33.51
N GLY A 29 -27.18 -25.88 -33.75
CA GLY A 29 -28.39 -26.70 -33.83
C GLY A 29 -28.37 -27.62 -35.05
N GLY A 30 -28.98 -28.81 -34.96
CA GLY A 30 -29.06 -29.77 -36.06
C GLY A 30 -29.73 -31.09 -35.67
N SER A 31 -29.74 -32.07 -36.57
CA SER A 31 -30.34 -33.40 -36.32
C SER A 31 -29.40 -34.31 -35.52
N VAL A 32 -29.89 -35.42 -34.98
CA VAL A 32 -29.03 -36.41 -34.28
C VAL A 32 -27.89 -36.92 -35.18
N GLU A 33 -28.07 -36.91 -36.50
CA GLU A 33 -27.07 -37.37 -37.47
C GLU A 33 -25.79 -36.51 -37.45
N ASP A 34 -25.92 -35.22 -37.11
CA ASP A 34 -24.75 -34.33 -36.98
C ASP A 34 -23.93 -34.61 -35.71
N LEU A 35 -24.39 -35.49 -34.80
CA LEU A 35 -23.64 -35.93 -33.62
C LEU A 35 -22.65 -37.05 -33.94
N LEU A 36 -22.93 -37.85 -34.98
CA LEU A 36 -22.14 -39.04 -35.31
C LEU A 36 -20.64 -38.75 -35.50
N PRO A 37 -20.23 -37.65 -36.19
CA PRO A 37 -18.81 -37.31 -36.34
C PRO A 37 -18.07 -37.10 -35.01
N PHE A 38 -18.78 -36.70 -33.95
CA PHE A 38 -18.20 -36.42 -32.64
C PHE A 38 -18.00 -37.68 -31.79
N SER A 39 -18.41 -38.85 -32.29
CA SER A 39 -18.08 -40.15 -31.69
C SER A 39 -17.06 -40.94 -32.50
N ASP A 40 -16.45 -40.32 -33.52
CA ASP A 40 -15.41 -40.96 -34.31
C ASP A 40 -14.12 -41.14 -33.52
N GLU A 41 -13.54 -42.34 -33.60
CA GLU A 41 -12.33 -42.70 -32.86
C GLU A 41 -11.14 -41.76 -33.16
N GLN A 42 -10.98 -41.32 -34.41
CA GLN A 42 -9.87 -40.45 -34.79
C GLN A 42 -9.97 -39.10 -34.09
N LEU A 43 -11.18 -38.55 -34.01
CA LEU A 43 -11.43 -37.29 -33.33
C LEU A 43 -11.26 -37.42 -31.82
N VAL A 44 -11.81 -38.47 -31.21
CA VAL A 44 -11.67 -38.75 -29.78
C VAL A 44 -10.19 -38.88 -29.39
N ARG A 45 -9.39 -39.60 -30.19
CA ARG A 45 -7.94 -39.73 -29.95
C ARG A 45 -7.18 -38.43 -30.16
N ALA A 46 -7.59 -37.60 -31.13
CA ALA A 46 -6.96 -36.30 -31.36
C ALA A 46 -7.19 -35.36 -30.17
N VAL A 47 -8.43 -35.27 -29.68
CA VAL A 47 -8.79 -34.47 -28.50
C VAL A 47 -8.07 -34.98 -27.25
N ALA A 48 -8.08 -36.29 -27.00
CA ALA A 48 -7.41 -36.88 -25.84
C ALA A 48 -5.88 -36.68 -25.84
N ALA A 49 -5.27 -36.39 -27.00
CA ALA A 49 -3.85 -36.13 -27.14
C ALA A 49 -3.49 -34.64 -27.08
N CYS A 50 -4.48 -33.74 -27.01
CA CYS A 50 -4.23 -32.29 -26.95
C CYS A 50 -3.52 -31.90 -25.66
N ARG A 51 -2.66 -30.88 -25.76
CA ARG A 51 -1.97 -30.26 -24.63
C ARG A 51 -2.75 -29.05 -24.13
N THR A 52 -3.44 -28.36 -25.03
CA THR A 52 -4.33 -27.25 -24.74
C THR A 52 -5.68 -27.79 -24.25
N PRO A 53 -6.23 -27.27 -23.13
CA PRO A 53 -7.51 -27.71 -22.58
C PRO A 53 -8.64 -27.62 -23.62
N VAL A 54 -9.47 -28.67 -23.67
CA VAL A 54 -10.57 -28.79 -24.63
C VAL A 54 -11.93 -28.77 -23.93
N VAL A 55 -12.83 -27.89 -24.39
CA VAL A 55 -14.22 -27.82 -23.94
C VAL A 55 -15.14 -28.36 -25.03
N SER A 56 -15.95 -29.36 -24.69
CA SER A 56 -17.02 -29.82 -25.57
C SER A 56 -18.27 -28.96 -25.41
N ALA A 57 -18.82 -28.48 -26.52
CA ALA A 57 -20.04 -27.68 -26.59
C ALA A 57 -20.98 -28.19 -27.69
N ILE A 58 -21.21 -29.50 -27.71
CA ILE A 58 -21.84 -30.20 -28.85
C ILE A 58 -23.36 -30.42 -28.67
N GLY A 59 -23.87 -30.61 -27.45
CA GLY A 59 -25.27 -31.01 -27.27
C GLY A 59 -25.84 -30.86 -25.86
N HIS A 60 -27.16 -31.05 -25.76
CA HIS A 60 -27.92 -30.99 -24.51
C HIS A 60 -27.94 -32.36 -23.83
N GLU A 61 -28.61 -32.51 -22.68
CA GLU A 61 -28.60 -33.73 -21.87
C GLU A 61 -28.88 -35.08 -22.58
N PRO A 62 -29.71 -35.19 -23.65
CA PRO A 62 -29.86 -36.47 -24.37
C PRO A 62 -28.72 -36.76 -25.38
N ASP A 63 -27.91 -35.76 -25.73
CA ASP A 63 -26.81 -35.85 -26.69
C ASP A 63 -25.47 -36.02 -25.96
N ASN A 64 -24.96 -37.25 -25.87
CA ASN A 64 -23.66 -37.56 -25.24
C ASN A 64 -22.72 -38.23 -26.26
N PRO A 65 -22.11 -37.48 -27.19
CA PRO A 65 -21.08 -38.02 -28.06
C PRO A 65 -19.85 -38.45 -27.26
N LEU A 66 -19.07 -39.41 -27.78
CA LEU A 66 -17.87 -39.89 -27.07
C LEU A 66 -16.84 -38.77 -26.81
N LEU A 67 -16.83 -37.71 -27.62
CA LEU A 67 -15.98 -36.54 -27.41
C LEU A 67 -16.21 -35.89 -26.03
N ASP A 68 -17.44 -35.87 -25.52
CA ASP A 68 -17.77 -35.27 -24.21
C ASP A 68 -17.02 -35.96 -23.06
N HIS A 69 -16.63 -37.21 -23.23
CA HIS A 69 -15.94 -38.00 -22.20
C HIS A 69 -14.42 -37.84 -22.25
N VAL A 70 -13.87 -37.33 -23.35
CA VAL A 70 -12.43 -37.07 -23.49
C VAL A 70 -12.08 -35.58 -23.41
N ALA A 71 -13.06 -34.70 -23.53
CA ALA A 71 -12.88 -33.27 -23.27
C ALA A 71 -12.67 -33.01 -21.77
N ASP A 72 -11.89 -31.99 -21.44
CA ASP A 72 -11.64 -31.58 -20.06
C ASP A 72 -12.88 -31.01 -19.38
N LEU A 73 -13.77 -30.40 -20.16
CA LEU A 73 -15.02 -29.82 -19.68
C LEU A 73 -16.15 -30.00 -20.68
N ARG A 74 -17.32 -30.38 -20.19
CA ARG A 74 -18.57 -30.41 -20.94
C ARG A 74 -19.39 -29.13 -20.71
N ALA A 75 -19.84 -28.53 -21.79
CA ALA A 75 -20.78 -27.41 -21.81
C ALA A 75 -21.99 -27.78 -22.67
N SER A 76 -23.18 -27.35 -22.25
CA SER A 76 -24.42 -27.77 -22.92
C SER A 76 -24.67 -27.03 -24.24
N THR A 77 -24.05 -25.85 -24.41
CA THR A 77 -24.16 -25.01 -25.61
C THR A 77 -22.87 -24.23 -25.85
N PRO A 78 -22.61 -23.73 -27.07
CA PRO A 78 -21.48 -22.85 -27.34
C PRO A 78 -21.45 -21.60 -26.44
N THR A 79 -22.62 -21.05 -26.12
CA THR A 79 -22.75 -19.91 -25.19
C THR A 79 -22.40 -20.30 -23.75
N ASP A 80 -22.76 -21.50 -23.30
CA ASP A 80 -22.36 -22.03 -21.99
C ASP A 80 -20.84 -22.22 -21.90
N ALA A 81 -20.22 -22.74 -22.96
CA ALA A 81 -18.77 -22.87 -23.04
C ALA A 81 -18.08 -21.50 -22.93
N ALA A 82 -18.55 -20.50 -23.67
CA ALA A 82 -18.00 -19.14 -23.60
C ALA A 82 -18.10 -18.56 -22.18
N LYS A 83 -19.21 -18.76 -21.47
CA LYS A 83 -19.39 -18.30 -20.09
C LYS A 83 -18.48 -19.01 -19.09
N LYS A 84 -18.19 -20.29 -19.29
CA LYS A 84 -17.30 -21.06 -18.40
C LYS A 84 -15.82 -20.74 -18.62
N VAL A 85 -15.46 -20.34 -19.84
CA VAL A 85 -14.08 -20.04 -20.23
C VAL A 85 -13.70 -18.59 -19.94
N VAL A 86 -14.64 -17.66 -20.10
CA VAL A 86 -14.38 -16.23 -19.95
C VAL A 86 -14.72 -15.78 -18.52
N PRO A 87 -13.82 -15.09 -17.81
CA PRO A 87 -14.11 -14.52 -16.48
C PRO A 87 -15.34 -13.59 -16.50
N ASP A 88 -16.12 -13.60 -15.42
CA ASP A 88 -17.27 -12.69 -15.29
C ASP A 88 -16.79 -11.25 -15.16
N VAL A 89 -17.20 -10.42 -16.11
CA VAL A 89 -16.80 -9.00 -16.18
C VAL A 89 -17.27 -8.22 -14.95
N GLY A 90 -18.44 -8.53 -14.41
CA GLY A 90 -18.98 -7.90 -13.21
C GLY A 90 -18.17 -8.24 -11.96
N GLU A 91 -17.80 -9.51 -11.80
CA GLU A 91 -16.91 -9.94 -10.71
C GLU A 91 -15.55 -9.25 -10.78
N GLU A 92 -14.97 -9.13 -11.97
CA GLU A 92 -13.69 -8.44 -12.16
C GLU A 92 -13.80 -6.94 -11.87
N TYR A 93 -14.90 -6.28 -12.26
CA TYR A 93 -15.16 -4.89 -11.88
C TYR A 93 -15.29 -4.71 -10.36
N GLU A 94 -16.00 -5.60 -9.67
CA GLU A 94 -16.10 -5.55 -8.21
C GLU A 94 -14.74 -5.79 -7.54
N ARG A 95 -13.93 -6.73 -8.06
CA ARG A 95 -12.56 -6.96 -7.59
C ARG A 95 -11.70 -5.71 -7.73
N VAL A 96 -11.73 -5.04 -8.88
CA VAL A 96 -11.02 -3.77 -9.11
C VAL A 96 -11.52 -2.69 -8.14
N ARG A 97 -12.84 -2.58 -7.95
CA ARG A 97 -13.44 -1.62 -7.01
C ARG A 97 -12.93 -1.84 -5.58
N MET A 98 -12.97 -3.08 -5.09
CA MET A 98 -12.48 -3.44 -3.77
C MET A 98 -11.00 -3.12 -3.57
N LEU A 99 -10.16 -3.41 -4.58
CA LEU A 99 -8.73 -3.10 -4.55
C LEU A 99 -8.48 -1.60 -4.48
N ARG A 100 -9.20 -0.81 -5.27
CA ARG A 100 -9.13 0.66 -5.25
C ARG A 100 -9.54 1.22 -3.89
N ASP A 101 -10.64 0.73 -3.31
CA ASP A 101 -11.13 1.22 -2.03
C ASP A 101 -10.18 0.85 -0.87
N ARG A 102 -9.52 -0.32 -0.95
CA ARG A 102 -8.45 -0.70 -0.01
C ARG A 102 -7.23 0.21 -0.16
N ALA A 103 -6.77 0.49 -1.38
CA ALA A 103 -5.65 1.37 -1.64
C ALA A 103 -5.92 2.78 -1.11
N ARG A 104 -7.11 3.34 -1.38
CA ARG A 104 -7.52 4.65 -0.89
C ARG A 104 -7.49 4.73 0.64
N ARG A 105 -8.02 3.72 1.33
CA ARG A 105 -7.98 3.66 2.81
C ARG A 105 -6.56 3.61 3.36
N CYS A 106 -5.65 2.88 2.71
CA CYS A 106 -4.25 2.84 3.14
C CYS A 106 -3.57 4.21 3.00
N VAL A 107 -3.75 4.87 1.85
CA VAL A 107 -3.18 6.20 1.62
C VAL A 107 -3.74 7.21 2.61
N GLN A 108 -5.06 7.20 2.82
CA GLN A 108 -5.71 8.11 3.76
C GLN A 108 -5.22 7.89 5.19
N GLY A 109 -5.12 6.63 5.63
CA GLY A 109 -4.57 6.30 6.94
C GLY A 109 -3.10 6.69 7.13
N LEU A 110 -2.30 6.66 6.07
CA LEU A 110 -0.92 7.16 6.08
C LEU A 110 -0.90 8.68 6.27
N LEU A 111 -1.66 9.41 5.45
CA LEU A 111 -1.76 10.88 5.54
C LEU A 111 -2.23 11.32 6.92
N ASP A 112 -3.31 10.72 7.44
CA ASP A 112 -3.84 11.04 8.77
C ASP A 112 -2.81 10.79 9.89
N ARG A 113 -1.93 9.79 9.72
CA ARG A 113 -0.86 9.50 10.69
C ARG A 113 0.23 10.56 10.62
N GLU A 114 0.70 10.89 9.42
CA GLU A 114 1.75 11.89 9.24
C GLU A 114 1.30 13.28 9.67
N GLU A 115 0.05 13.67 9.33
CA GLU A 115 -0.54 14.93 9.78
C GLU A 115 -0.60 15.01 11.31
N ARG A 116 -1.05 13.94 11.98
CA ARG A 116 -1.05 13.88 13.45
C ARG A 116 0.36 13.92 14.03
N GLY A 117 1.32 13.23 13.43
CA GLY A 117 2.72 13.23 13.86
C GLY A 117 3.35 14.62 13.73
N LEU A 118 3.09 15.31 12.64
CA LEU A 118 3.54 16.67 12.39
C LEU A 118 2.90 17.65 13.38
N ALA A 119 1.57 17.59 13.54
CA ALA A 119 0.84 18.43 14.49
C ALA A 119 1.36 18.23 15.92
N HIS A 120 1.60 16.98 16.34
CA HIS A 120 2.16 16.68 17.66
C HIS A 120 3.57 17.24 17.82
N THR A 121 4.41 17.14 16.80
CA THR A 121 5.78 17.66 16.83
C THR A 121 5.79 19.19 16.93
N LEU A 122 4.96 19.86 16.11
CA LEU A 122 4.82 21.32 16.12
C LEU A 122 4.18 21.83 17.43
N ALA A 123 3.38 21.02 18.12
CA ALA A 123 2.80 21.38 19.41
C ALA A 123 3.80 21.29 20.58
N ARG A 124 5.02 20.78 20.37
CA ARG A 124 6.01 20.68 21.45
C ARG A 124 6.45 22.08 21.88
N PRO A 125 6.50 22.39 23.20
CA PRO A 125 6.92 23.70 23.69
C PRO A 125 8.30 24.14 23.19
N SER A 126 9.23 23.19 23.01
CA SER A 126 10.57 23.46 22.49
C SER A 126 10.60 23.91 21.03
N ILE A 127 9.54 23.62 20.25
CA ILE A 127 9.39 24.07 18.87
C ILE A 127 8.55 25.35 18.81
N GLN A 128 7.48 25.46 19.61
CA GLN A 128 6.63 26.65 19.64
C GLN A 128 7.32 27.87 20.22
N ASP A 129 8.14 27.67 21.26
CA ASP A 129 8.87 28.74 21.93
C ASP A 129 10.28 28.24 22.31
N PRO A 130 11.21 28.23 21.33
CA PRO A 130 12.57 27.74 21.52
C PRO A 130 13.37 28.61 22.50
N HIS A 131 12.99 29.89 22.63
CA HIS A 131 13.70 30.88 23.43
C HIS A 131 13.30 30.87 24.89
N ARG A 132 12.12 30.33 25.26
CA ARG A 132 11.65 30.24 26.64
C ARG A 132 12.69 29.75 27.65
N MET A 133 13.47 28.72 27.28
CA MET A 133 14.52 28.19 28.15
C MET A 133 15.71 29.15 28.29
N LEU A 134 16.04 29.89 27.23
CA LEU A 134 17.07 30.92 27.24
C LEU A 134 16.61 32.14 28.03
N ASP A 135 15.35 32.54 27.90
CA ASP A 135 14.78 33.71 28.59
C ASP A 135 14.83 33.51 30.11
N ALA A 136 14.46 32.32 30.60
CA ALA A 136 14.56 31.99 32.01
C ALA A 136 16.01 32.10 32.53
N ARG A 137 16.99 31.65 31.74
CA ARG A 137 18.43 31.75 32.09
C ARG A 137 18.95 33.18 31.99
N ALA A 138 18.51 33.95 31.00
CA ALA A 138 18.86 35.35 30.86
C ALA A 138 18.35 36.19 32.05
N GLN A 139 17.12 35.91 32.50
CA GLN A 139 16.55 36.52 33.71
C GLN A 139 17.33 36.14 34.97
N GLU A 140 17.72 34.87 35.11
CA GLU A 140 18.54 34.38 36.23
C GLU A 140 19.91 35.08 36.28
N VAL A 141 20.61 35.15 35.15
CA VAL A 141 21.90 35.86 35.05
C VAL A 141 21.75 37.33 35.40
N THR A 142 20.71 37.99 34.89
CA THR A 142 20.42 39.40 35.20
C THR A 142 20.19 39.60 36.70
N ALA A 143 19.41 38.73 37.33
CA ALA A 143 19.14 38.79 38.76
C ALA A 143 20.41 38.56 39.61
N LEU A 144 21.26 37.61 39.22
CA LEU A 144 22.54 37.34 39.88
C LEU A 144 23.51 38.51 39.74
N LEU A 145 23.59 39.15 38.56
CA LEU A 145 24.41 40.34 38.34
C LEU A 145 23.96 41.51 39.22
N GLU A 146 22.66 41.79 39.28
CA GLU A 146 22.10 42.86 40.11
C GLU A 146 22.30 42.59 41.61
N ARG A 147 22.19 41.33 42.04
CA ARG A 147 22.51 40.93 43.42
C ARG A 147 23.99 41.13 43.71
N GLY A 148 24.88 40.67 42.82
CA GLY A 148 26.33 40.82 42.98
C GLY A 148 26.75 42.28 43.05
N ARG A 149 26.22 43.13 42.17
CA ARG A 149 26.47 44.58 42.17
C ARG A 149 26.04 45.24 43.48
N ARG A 150 24.86 44.90 44.00
CA ARG A 150 24.38 45.41 45.30
C ARG A 150 25.29 44.98 46.45
N THR A 151 25.63 43.70 46.52
CA THR A 151 26.52 43.18 47.58
C THR A 151 27.90 43.83 47.52
N LEU A 152 28.49 43.96 46.33
CA LEU A 152 29.78 44.62 46.15
C LEU A 152 29.73 46.08 46.58
N ARG A 153 28.70 46.83 46.17
CA ARG A 153 28.51 48.23 46.57
C ARG A 153 28.43 48.38 48.09
N HIS A 154 27.62 47.55 48.74
CA HIS A 154 27.52 47.56 50.20
C HIS A 154 28.86 47.27 50.91
N GLN A 155 29.71 46.40 50.35
CA GLN A 155 31.03 46.15 50.90
C GLN A 155 31.99 47.33 50.70
N LEU A 156 31.96 47.98 49.53
CA LEU A 156 32.76 49.16 49.25
C LEU A 156 32.36 50.35 50.14
N ASP A 157 31.05 50.62 50.28
CA ASP A 157 30.54 51.70 51.13
C ASP A 157 30.94 51.49 52.61
N ARG A 158 30.92 50.24 53.06
CA ARG A 158 31.35 49.86 54.42
C ARG A 158 32.86 50.07 54.59
N ALA A 159 33.67 49.61 53.65
CA ALA A 159 35.13 49.77 53.71
C ALA A 159 35.53 51.26 53.67
N ASP A 160 34.85 52.08 52.87
CA ASP A 160 35.06 53.52 52.80
C ASP A 160 34.70 54.22 54.12
N SER A 161 33.60 53.82 54.74
CA SER A 161 33.19 54.30 56.06
C SER A 161 34.21 53.92 57.15
N GLU A 162 34.72 52.68 57.14
CA GLU A 162 35.75 52.20 58.07
C GLU A 162 37.08 52.95 57.87
N LEU A 163 37.48 53.21 56.62
CA LEU A 163 38.66 54.00 56.28
C LEU A 163 38.53 55.45 56.76
N THR A 164 37.39 56.09 56.47
CA THR A 164 37.09 57.47 56.91
C THR A 164 37.12 57.58 58.42
N HIS A 165 36.52 56.63 59.14
CA HIS A 165 36.52 56.60 60.59
C HIS A 165 37.94 56.41 61.16
N THR A 166 38.71 55.49 60.59
CA THR A 166 40.10 55.23 61.02
C THR A 166 40.99 56.44 60.75
N HIS A 167 40.87 57.07 59.59
CA HIS A 167 41.58 58.30 59.25
C HIS A 167 41.25 59.44 60.23
N ALA A 168 39.97 59.67 60.52
CA ALA A 168 39.55 60.67 61.51
C ALA A 168 40.15 60.41 62.91
N ARG A 169 40.21 59.14 63.33
CA ARG A 169 40.88 58.75 64.59
C ARG A 169 42.38 59.03 64.57
N VAL A 170 43.07 58.71 63.48
CA VAL A 170 44.50 58.98 63.32
C VAL A 170 44.78 60.49 63.35
N VAL A 171 43.98 61.30 62.64
CA VAL A 171 44.10 62.77 62.66
C VAL A 171 43.87 63.33 64.07
N ALA A 172 42.85 62.85 64.78
CA ALA A 172 42.56 63.30 66.15
C ALA A 172 43.66 62.92 67.17
N LEU A 173 44.38 61.83 66.92
CA LEU A 173 45.48 61.34 67.78
C LEU A 173 46.86 61.82 67.31
N SER A 174 46.95 62.54 66.19
CA SER A 174 48.21 63.08 65.68
C SER A 174 48.57 64.38 66.40
N PRO A 175 49.77 64.51 66.98
CA PRO A 175 50.19 65.74 67.66
C PRO A 175 50.28 66.91 66.66
N PRO A 176 49.99 68.16 67.08
CA PRO A 176 50.05 69.31 66.19
C PRO A 176 51.47 69.45 65.64
N ARG A 177 51.59 69.54 64.31
CA ARG A 177 52.87 69.81 63.65
C ARG A 177 53.39 71.18 64.13
N ARG A 178 54.60 71.20 64.69
CA ARG A 178 55.38 72.41 65.00
C ARG A 178 55.77 73.16 63.73
#